data_AF-A0A0S8F3Z3-F1
#
_entry.id   AF-A0A0S8F3Z3-F1
#
_cell.length_a   1.000
_cell.length_b   1.000
_cell.length_c   1.000
_cell.angle_alpha   90.00
_cell.angle_beta   90.00
_cell.angle_gamma   90.00
#
_symmetry.space_group_name_H-M   'P 1'
#
loop_
_entity.id
_entity.type
_entity.pdbx_description
1 polymer ?
#
loop_
_entity_poly.entity_id
_entity_poly.type
_entity_poly.pdbx_seq_one_letter_code
_entity_poly.pdbx_strand_id
1 'polypeptide(L)'
;MKRSLRVLGAPDDRTAADPIRVTLHGHVVSVVDARDGVVAERFVSHLRAAGASDVGEDREPDIRIVIRSAAQSAEARLRSEVMEKGADIVLGAARASFAKRLAWRFSEQATS
;
A
#
# COMPACT_ATOMS: atom_id res chain seq x y z
N MET A 1 2.17 -38.30 15.46
CA MET A 1 3.31 -37.82 14.64
C MET A 1 3.04 -36.38 14.21
N LYS A 2 3.73 -35.39 14.81
CA LYS A 2 3.58 -33.97 14.44
C LYS A 2 4.55 -33.68 13.28
N ARG A 3 4.03 -33.52 12.06
CA ARG A 3 4.81 -33.08 10.90
C ARG A 3 4.95 -31.55 10.97
N SER A 4 6.07 -31.08 11.50
CA SER A 4 6.47 -29.67 11.40
C SER A 4 6.93 -29.39 9.95
N LEU A 5 6.16 -28.58 9.23
CA LEU A 5 6.54 -28.06 7.92
C LEU A 5 7.72 -27.09 8.13
N ARG A 6 8.93 -27.46 7.67
CA ARG A 6 10.03 -26.51 7.52
C ARG A 6 9.75 -25.70 6.26
N VAL A 7 9.38 -24.43 6.43
CA VAL A 7 9.37 -23.46 5.33
C VAL A 7 10.83 -23.19 4.98
N LEU A 8 11.32 -23.82 3.92
CA LEU A 8 12.61 -23.51 3.32
C LEU A 8 12.46 -22.14 2.65
N GLY A 9 13.05 -21.11 3.25
CA GLY A 9 13.10 -19.77 2.66
C GLY A 9 13.77 -19.81 1.29
N ALA A 10 13.00 -19.46 0.26
CA ALA A 10 13.54 -19.21 -1.07
C ALA A 10 14.23 -17.84 -1.07
N PRO A 11 15.37 -17.67 -1.75
CA PRO A 11 16.22 -16.48 -1.61
C PRO A 11 15.71 -15.24 -2.38
N ASP A 12 14.41 -15.13 -2.65
CA ASP A 12 13.83 -13.95 -3.31
C ASP A 12 12.57 -13.41 -2.61
N ASP A 13 12.35 -13.81 -1.36
CA ASP A 13 11.35 -13.18 -0.47
C ASP A 13 11.93 -11.87 0.07
N ARG A 14 11.98 -10.84 -0.80
CA ARG A 14 12.14 -9.46 -0.31
C ARG A 14 11.05 -9.20 0.73
N THR A 15 11.48 -8.85 1.94
CA THR A 15 10.62 -8.34 3.02
C THR A 15 9.72 -7.25 2.42
N ALA A 16 8.43 -7.25 2.78
CA ALA A 16 7.51 -6.23 2.30
C ALA A 16 8.13 -4.85 2.54
N ALA A 17 8.20 -4.02 1.49
CA ALA A 17 8.81 -2.70 1.58
C ALA A 17 8.10 -1.85 2.63
N ASP A 18 8.84 -0.94 3.24
CA ASP A 18 8.29 -0.02 4.22
C ASP A 18 7.14 0.79 3.60
N PRO A 19 6.02 0.97 4.32
CA PRO A 19 4.88 1.73 3.82
C PRO A 19 5.26 3.18 3.55
N ILE A 20 4.90 3.68 2.37
CA ILE A 20 5.14 5.06 1.97
C ILE A 20 3.96 5.91 2.42
N ARG A 21 4.23 6.98 3.16
CA ARG A 21 3.19 7.88 3.69
C ARG A 21 3.20 9.22 2.97
N VAL A 22 2.01 9.70 2.63
CA VAL A 22 1.80 11.03 2.04
C VAL A 22 0.58 11.71 2.66
N THR A 23 0.57 13.05 2.66
CA THR A 23 -0.58 13.85 3.07
C THR A 23 -1.38 14.22 1.84
N LEU A 24 -2.68 13.95 1.87
CA LEU A 24 -3.62 14.32 0.83
C LEU A 24 -4.79 15.09 1.47
N HIS A 25 -4.86 16.39 1.20
CA HIS A 25 -5.88 17.29 1.79
C HIS A 25 -6.03 17.15 3.33
N GLY A 26 -4.91 17.03 4.04
CA GLY A 26 -4.88 16.91 5.50
C GLY A 26 -4.92 15.47 6.04
N HIS A 27 -5.26 14.49 5.19
CA HIS A 27 -5.27 13.08 5.56
C HIS A 27 -3.95 12.38 5.28
N VAL A 28 -3.45 11.61 6.22
CA VAL A 28 -2.25 10.77 6.09
C VAL A 28 -2.65 9.45 5.43
N VAL A 29 -2.18 9.24 4.21
CA VAL A 29 -2.40 8.03 3.42
C VAL A 29 -1.13 7.18 3.46
N SER A 30 -1.23 5.96 3.96
CA SER A 30 -0.18 4.94 3.91
C SER A 30 -0.40 4.02 2.72
N VAL A 31 0.59 3.92 1.83
CA VAL A 31 0.56 3.03 0.66
C VAL A 31 1.62 1.95 0.82
N VAL A 32 1.23 0.70 0.63
CA VAL A 32 2.16 -0.44 0.66
C VAL A 32 1.80 -1.44 -0.44
N ASP A 33 2.80 -2.14 -0.97
CA ASP A 33 2.58 -3.32 -1.81
C ASP A 33 3.26 -4.56 -1.20
N ALA A 34 2.74 -5.74 -1.52
CA ALA A 34 3.15 -6.99 -0.89
C ALA A 34 4.49 -7.55 -1.42
N ARG A 35 5.21 -6.82 -2.28
CA ARG A 35 6.48 -7.26 -2.89
C ARG A 35 7.62 -6.35 -2.46
N ASP A 36 8.04 -5.45 -3.35
CA ASP A 36 9.30 -4.73 -3.28
C ASP A 36 9.13 -3.21 -3.21
N GLY A 37 7.88 -2.71 -3.09
CA GLY A 37 7.60 -1.28 -2.93
C GLY A 37 7.48 -0.53 -4.25
N VAL A 38 7.90 -1.11 -5.39
CA VAL A 38 7.93 -0.41 -6.69
C VAL A 38 6.54 0.02 -7.13
N VAL A 39 5.53 -0.79 -6.84
CA VAL A 39 4.14 -0.48 -7.21
C VAL A 39 3.57 0.59 -6.29
N ALA A 40 3.91 0.52 -4.99
CA ALA A 40 3.57 1.56 -4.02
C ALA A 40 4.21 2.91 -4.39
N GLU A 41 5.50 2.95 -4.71
CA GLU A 41 6.23 4.16 -5.13
C GLU A 41 5.60 4.80 -6.37
N ARG A 42 5.28 3.99 -7.38
CA ARG A 42 4.60 4.46 -8.59
C ARG A 42 3.24 5.05 -8.28
N PHE A 43 2.46 4.41 -7.41
CA PHE A 43 1.16 4.94 -7.02
C PHE A 43 1.29 6.25 -6.24
N VAL A 44 2.26 6.35 -5.34
CA VAL A 44 2.58 7.57 -4.59
C VAL A 44 3.01 8.69 -5.53
N SER A 45 3.79 8.42 -6.57
CA SER A 45 4.11 9.41 -7.62
C SER A 45 2.84 9.96 -8.28
N HIS A 46 1.84 9.10 -8.55
CA HIS A 46 0.54 9.55 -9.06
C HIS A 46 -0.26 10.37 -8.03
N LEU A 47 -0.20 10.04 -6.74
CA LEU A 47 -0.81 10.84 -5.68
C LEU A 47 -0.15 12.21 -5.55
N ARG A 48 1.19 12.28 -5.60
CA ARG A 48 1.93 13.55 -5.60
C ARG A 48 1.57 14.42 -6.80
N ALA A 49 1.48 13.82 -7.99
CA ALA A 49 1.00 14.52 -9.18
C ALA A 49 -0.47 14.99 -9.07
N ALA A 50 -1.25 14.41 -8.16
CA ALA A 50 -2.61 14.81 -7.85
C ALA A 50 -2.71 15.77 -6.64
N GLY A 51 -1.58 16.23 -6.08
CA GLY A 51 -1.53 17.21 -4.99
C GLY A 51 -1.16 16.65 -3.62
N ALA A 52 -0.78 15.37 -3.52
CA ALA A 52 -0.24 14.83 -2.28
C ALA A 52 1.15 15.41 -1.96
N SER A 53 1.44 15.58 -0.68
CA SER A 53 2.74 16.05 -0.17
C SER A 53 3.34 15.02 0.77
N ASP A 54 4.65 15.12 1.05
CA ASP A 54 5.28 14.20 1.98
C ASP A 54 4.81 14.45 3.42
N VAL A 55 4.76 13.38 4.21
CA VAL A 55 4.42 13.41 5.63
C VAL A 55 5.68 13.57 6.45
N GLY A 56 5.67 14.47 7.44
CA GLY A 56 6.71 14.49 8.48
C GLY A 56 6.68 13.21 9.31
N GLU A 57 7.82 12.78 9.85
CA GLU A 57 7.94 11.52 10.58
C GLU A 57 6.88 11.38 11.70
N ASP A 58 6.47 10.14 11.98
CA ASP A 58 5.61 9.72 13.11
C ASP A 58 4.12 10.08 13.12
N ARG A 59 3.50 10.43 11.98
CA ARG A 59 2.02 10.46 11.91
C ARG A 59 1.42 9.10 11.63
N GLU A 60 0.44 8.70 12.45
CA GLU A 60 -0.42 7.54 12.16
C GLU A 60 -1.25 7.80 10.90
N PRO A 61 -1.41 6.78 10.02
CA PRO A 61 -2.20 6.94 8.82
C PRO A 61 -3.70 6.92 9.12
N ASP A 62 -4.42 7.89 8.56
CA ASP A 62 -5.88 7.89 8.54
C ASP A 62 -6.41 6.78 7.63
N ILE A 63 -5.66 6.45 6.57
CA ILE A 63 -6.07 5.49 5.54
C ILE A 63 -4.89 4.63 5.11
N ARG A 64 -5.11 3.33 5.08
CA ARG A 64 -4.18 2.32 4.59
C ARG A 64 -4.62 1.73 3.26
N ILE A 65 -3.80 1.95 2.23
CA ILE A 65 -3.97 1.40 0.89
C ILE A 65 -2.97 0.27 0.68
N VAL A 66 -3.47 -0.91 0.34
CA VAL A 66 -2.66 -2.05 -0.08
C VAL A 66 -2.82 -2.26 -1.57
N ILE A 67 -1.70 -2.31 -2.30
CA ILE A 67 -1.71 -2.66 -3.71
C ILE A 67 -1.33 -4.12 -3.85
N ARG A 68 -2.32 -4.92 -4.26
CA ARG A 68 -2.16 -6.34 -4.54
C ARG A 68 -1.24 -6.50 -5.75
N SER A 69 -0.14 -7.17 -5.54
CA SER A 69 0.72 -7.67 -6.60
C SER A 69 0.36 -9.12 -6.92
N ALA A 70 0.64 -9.59 -8.13
CA ALA A 70 0.45 -11.00 -8.46
C ALA A 70 1.38 -11.85 -7.57
N ALA A 71 0.79 -12.62 -6.65
CA ALA A 71 1.53 -13.51 -5.76
C ALA A 71 2.18 -14.63 -6.58
N GLN A 72 3.51 -14.75 -6.48
CA GLN A 72 4.29 -15.78 -7.18
C GLN A 72 4.61 -16.99 -6.28
N SER A 73 4.29 -16.92 -4.99
CA SER A 73 4.49 -17.99 -4.00
C SER A 73 3.31 -18.07 -3.02
N ALA A 74 3.16 -19.21 -2.35
CA ALA A 74 2.16 -19.39 -1.30
C ALA A 74 2.41 -18.45 -0.10
N GLU A 75 3.67 -18.14 0.19
CA GLU A 75 4.05 -17.18 1.22
C GLU A 75 3.69 -15.74 0.83
N ALA A 76 3.98 -15.32 -0.40
CA ALA A 76 3.57 -14.01 -0.91
C ALA A 76 2.03 -13.85 -0.88
N ARG A 77 1.31 -14.96 -1.10
CA ARG A 77 -0.16 -14.99 -0.99
C ARG A 77 -0.61 -14.77 0.46
N LEU A 78 -0.05 -15.51 1.42
CA LEU A 78 -0.36 -15.33 2.85
C LEU A 78 -0.01 -13.93 3.35
N ARG A 79 1.15 -13.37 2.94
CA ARG A 79 1.53 -11.99 3.27
C ARG A 79 0.51 -10.99 2.74
N SER A 80 0.10 -11.13 1.48
CA SER A 80 -0.94 -10.29 0.88
C SER A 80 -2.25 -10.39 1.66
N GLU A 81 -2.70 -11.60 2.02
CA GLU A 81 -3.92 -11.81 2.79
C GLU A 81 -3.86 -11.14 4.18
N VAL A 82 -2.72 -11.18 4.86
CA VAL A 82 -2.52 -10.51 6.16
C VAL A 82 -2.55 -8.98 6.00
N MET A 83 -1.89 -8.45 4.97
CA MET A 83 -1.87 -7.00 4.72
C MET A 83 -3.25 -6.47 4.35
N GLU A 84 -3.99 -7.22 3.53
CA GLU A 84 -5.35 -6.86 3.10
C GLU A 84 -6.35 -6.80 4.27
N LYS A 85 -6.19 -7.63 5.32
CA LYS A 85 -7.08 -7.59 6.50
C LYS A 85 -7.04 -6.28 7.27
N GLY A 86 -5.93 -5.54 7.19
CA GLY A 86 -5.77 -4.25 7.85
C GLY A 86 -5.90 -3.06 6.90
N ALA A 87 -6.31 -3.27 5.65
CA ALA A 87 -6.40 -2.22 4.64
C ALA A 87 -7.80 -1.62 4.59
N ASP A 88 -7.87 -0.30 4.50
CA ASP A 88 -9.13 0.40 4.18
C ASP A 88 -9.46 0.26 2.69
N ILE A 89 -8.40 0.20 1.85
CA ILE A 89 -8.53 0.09 0.40
C ILE A 89 -7.55 -0.94 -0.14
N VAL A 90 -8.07 -1.89 -0.93
CA VAL A 90 -7.25 -2.86 -1.68
C VAL A 90 -7.35 -2.56 -3.18
N LEU A 91 -6.21 -2.34 -3.82
CA LEU A 91 -6.10 -2.07 -5.25
C LEU A 91 -5.45 -3.24 -5.99
N GLY A 92 -6.02 -3.66 -7.11
CA GLY A 92 -5.37 -4.63 -8.00
C GLY A 92 -4.24 -4.05 -8.86
N ALA A 93 -4.13 -2.72 -8.95
CA ALA A 93 -3.10 -2.03 -9.75
C ALA A 93 -2.96 -0.55 -9.35
N ALA A 94 -1.75 -0.01 -9.50
CA ALA A 94 -1.41 1.41 -9.30
C ALA A 94 -1.86 2.30 -10.48
N ARG A 95 -3.18 2.53 -10.64
CA ARG A 95 -3.72 3.34 -11.76
C ARG A 95 -3.76 4.83 -11.42
N ALA A 96 -3.19 5.67 -12.29
CA ALA A 96 -3.20 7.12 -12.15
C ALA A 96 -4.62 7.73 -12.05
N SER A 97 -5.59 7.19 -12.80
CA SER A 97 -6.98 7.66 -12.73
C SER A 97 -7.64 7.43 -11.36
N PHE A 98 -7.23 6.39 -10.64
CA PHE A 98 -7.69 6.17 -9.28
C PHE A 98 -7.07 7.18 -8.32
N ALA A 99 -5.76 7.43 -8.41
CA ALA A 99 -5.09 8.46 -7.60
C ALA A 99 -5.75 9.84 -7.75
N LYS A 100 -6.09 10.25 -8.99
CA LYS A 100 -6.81 11.51 -9.24
C LYS A 100 -8.19 11.55 -8.59
N ARG A 101 -8.97 10.46 -8.69
CA ARG A 101 -10.30 10.37 -8.07
C ARG A 101 -10.22 10.40 -6.55
N LEU A 102 -9.21 9.74 -5.99
CA LEU A 102 -8.97 9.74 -4.55
C LEU A 102 -8.66 11.15 -4.04
N ALA A 103 -7.76 11.87 -4.73
CA ALA A 103 -7.45 13.27 -4.41
C ALA A 103 -8.69 14.17 -4.49
N TRP A 104 -9.44 14.08 -5.58
CA TRP A 104 -10.68 14.84 -5.75
C TRP A 104 -11.69 14.56 -4.62
N ARG A 105 -11.89 13.29 -4.27
CA ARG A 105 -12.81 12.90 -3.20
C ARG A 105 -12.44 13.51 -1.85
N PHE A 106 -11.15 13.58 -1.50
CA PHE A 106 -10.71 14.24 -0.27
C PHE A 106 -10.83 15.76 -0.34
N SER A 107 -10.64 16.37 -1.51
CA SER A 107 -10.86 17.81 -1.67
C SER A 107 -12.30 18.22 -1.39
N GLU A 108 -13.28 17.40 -1.76
CA GLU A 108 -14.71 17.68 -1.49
C GLU A 108 -15.05 17.61 0.00
N GLN A 109 -14.37 16.72 0.74
CA GLN A 109 -14.56 16.59 2.20
C GLN A 109 -13.94 17.75 2.96
N ALA A 110 -12.86 18.34 2.45
CA ALA A 110 -12.22 19.49 3.09
C ALA A 110 -13.04 20.79 2.98
N THR A 111 -14.02 20.84 2.08
CA THR A 111 -14.88 22.01 1.84
C THR A 111 -16.28 21.90 2.45
N SER A 112 -16.60 20.77 3.09
CA SER A 112 -17.89 20.53 3.77
C SER A 112 -17.76 20.74 5.28
#